data_AF-A0A3B9YV39-F1
#
_entry.id   AF-A0A3B9YV39-F1
#
_cell.length_a   1.000
_cell.length_b   1.000
_cell.length_c   1.000
_cell.angle_alpha   90.00
_cell.angle_beta   90.00
_cell.angle_gamma   90.00
#
_symmetry.space_group_name_H-M   'P 1'
#
loop_
_entity.id
_entity.type
_entity.pdbx_description
1 polymer ?
#
loop_
_entity_poly.entity_id
_entity_poly.type
_entity_poly.pdbx_seq_one_letter_code
_entity_poly.pdbx_strand_id
1 'polypeptide(L)'
;HDPFPKPAYLFALVAGDLARIGGEFVSMSGRRITLGVYVDRGNEHKADWALDSLKRSMRWDEEVFGREYDLDIFNIVAVSAFNFGAMENKGL
;
A
#
# COMPACT_ATOMS: atom_id res chain seq x y z
N HIS A 1 0.70 12.83 8.21
CA HIS A 1 1.64 12.82 9.34
C HIS A 1 1.72 11.39 9.83
N ASP A 2 2.91 10.79 9.90
CA ASP A 2 3.10 9.43 10.41
C ASP A 2 3.31 9.47 11.93
N PRO A 3 2.44 8.86 12.74
CA PRO A 3 2.54 8.91 14.20
C PRO A 3 3.59 7.94 14.77
N PHE A 4 4.12 7.00 13.98
CA PHE A 4 5.04 5.97 14.46
C PHE A 4 6.50 6.41 14.27
N PRO A 5 7.33 6.40 15.34
CA PRO A 5 8.77 6.57 15.20
C PRO A 5 9.34 5.49 14.27
N LYS A 6 10.08 5.91 13.25
CA LYS A 6 10.68 5.01 12.28
C LYS A 6 12.12 5.39 11.97
N PRO A 7 13.01 4.40 11.75
CA PRO A 7 14.34 4.66 11.23
C PRO A 7 14.27 5.28 9.83
N ALA A 8 15.31 6.06 9.47
CA ALA A 8 15.32 6.83 8.24
C ALA A 8 15.23 5.97 6.96
N TYR A 9 15.61 4.68 7.00
CA TYR A 9 15.51 3.81 5.82
C TYR A 9 14.05 3.55 5.38
N LEU A 10 13.07 3.75 6.28
CA LEU A 10 11.64 3.65 5.97
C LEU A 10 11.05 4.96 5.44
N PHE A 11 11.84 6.02 5.33
CA PHE A 11 11.39 7.27 4.71
C PHE A 11 11.14 7.07 3.21
N ALA A 12 10.02 7.59 2.72
CA ALA A 12 9.72 7.69 1.29
C ALA A 12 9.08 9.04 0.97
N LEU A 13 9.35 9.51 -0.24
CA LEU A 13 8.71 10.66 -0.86
C LEU A 13 8.54 10.34 -2.34
N VAL A 14 7.32 10.52 -2.84
CA VAL A 14 6.98 10.34 -4.25
C VAL A 14 6.32 11.62 -4.74
N ALA A 15 6.76 12.12 -5.90
CA ALA A 15 6.19 13.26 -6.58
C ALA A 15 6.20 13.01 -8.09
N GLY A 16 5.05 13.20 -8.74
CA GLY A 16 4.87 12.99 -10.17
C GLY A 16 3.40 13.01 -10.58
N ASP A 17 3.12 13.00 -11.89
CA ASP A 17 1.78 12.80 -12.42
C ASP A 17 1.49 11.31 -12.56
N LEU A 18 0.84 10.75 -11.55
CA LEU A 18 0.52 9.34 -11.46
C LEU A 18 -0.99 9.14 -11.57
N ALA A 19 -1.38 8.04 -12.21
CA ALA A 19 -2.72 7.53 -12.07
C ALA A 19 -2.84 6.70 -10.79
N ARG A 20 -4.05 6.64 -10.23
CA ARG A 20 -4.36 5.87 -9.03
C ARG A 20 -5.56 4.97 -9.29
N ILE A 21 -5.43 3.69 -8.97
CA ILE A 21 -6.58 2.84 -8.66
C ILE A 21 -6.71 2.70 -7.14
N GLY A 22 -7.94 2.60 -6.65
CA GLY A 22 -8.21 2.61 -5.22
C GLY A 22 -9.21 1.55 -4.79
N GLY A 23 -9.21 1.27 -3.50
CA GLY A 23 -10.19 0.40 -2.86
C GLY A 23 -10.22 0.63 -1.36
N GLU A 24 -11.03 -0.17 -0.67
CA GLU A 24 -11.08 -0.19 0.79
C GLU A 24 -10.85 -1.61 1.29
N PHE A 25 -10.30 -1.70 2.51
CA PHE A 25 -10.25 -2.91 3.32
C PHE A 25 -10.83 -2.60 4.70
N VAL A 26 -11.67 -3.49 5.22
CA VAL A 26 -12.21 -3.40 6.59
C VAL A 26 -11.48 -4.42 7.43
N SER A 27 -10.78 -3.98 8.47
CA SER A 27 -10.02 -4.86 9.33
C SER A 27 -10.89 -5.74 10.23
N MET A 28 -10.27 -6.71 10.89
CA MET A 28 -10.93 -7.59 11.87
C MET A 28 -11.58 -6.84 13.04
N SER A 29 -11.10 -5.65 13.40
CA SER A 29 -11.73 -4.79 14.41
C SER A 29 -12.71 -3.76 13.84
N GLY A 30 -12.87 -3.70 12.51
CA GLY A 30 -13.79 -2.80 11.82
C GLY A 30 -13.17 -1.47 11.36
N ARG A 31 -11.84 -1.29 11.47
CA ARG A 31 -11.15 -0.12 10.90
C ARG A 31 -11.26 -0.14 9.37
N ARG A 32 -11.63 1.00 8.78
CA ARG A 32 -11.59 1.20 7.33
C ARG A 32 -10.22 1.72 6.91
N ILE A 33 -9.55 0.98 6.04
CA ILE A 33 -8.24 1.33 5.49
C ILE A 33 -8.42 1.66 4.01
N THR A 34 -7.99 2.85 3.62
CA THR A 34 -8.00 3.30 2.23
C THR A 34 -6.80 2.71 1.50
N LEU A 35 -7.03 2.02 0.40
CA LEU A 35 -5.97 1.44 -0.42
C LEU A 35 -5.74 2.29 -1.68
N GLY A 36 -4.49 2.40 -2.11
CA GLY A 36 -4.10 3.08 -3.35
C GLY A 36 -2.94 2.38 -4.04
N VAL A 37 -3.10 2.09 -5.32
CA VAL A 37 -1.98 1.67 -6.18
C VAL A 37 -1.78 2.76 -7.23
N TYR A 38 -0.59 3.37 -7.21
CA TYR A 38 -0.20 4.44 -8.11
C TYR A 38 0.73 3.89 -9.19
N VAL A 39 0.47 4.29 -10.43
CA VAL A 39 1.21 3.86 -11.62
C VAL A 39 1.34 5.02 -12.58
N ASP A 40 2.27 4.93 -13.53
CA ASP A 40 2.32 5.85 -14.66
C ASP A 40 0.98 5.84 -15.42
N ARG A 41 0.53 7.03 -15.87
CA ARG A 41 -0.70 7.21 -16.65
C ARG A 41 -0.77 6.21 -17.82
N GLY A 42 -1.91 5.56 -18.00
CA GLY A 42 -2.13 4.53 -19.03
C GLY A 42 -1.89 3.10 -18.57
N ASN A 43 -1.28 2.88 -17.39
CA ASN A 43 -1.06 1.54 -16.83
C ASN A 43 -2.09 1.13 -15.76
N GLU A 44 -3.15 1.90 -15.54
CA GLU A 44 -4.17 1.67 -14.49
C GLU A 44 -4.74 0.25 -14.55
N HIS A 45 -5.05 -0.20 -15.77
CA HIS A 45 -5.62 -1.52 -16.05
C HIS A 45 -4.71 -2.70 -15.63
N LYS A 46 -3.43 -2.46 -15.37
CA LYS A 46 -2.49 -3.49 -14.92
C LYS A 46 -2.44 -3.61 -13.39
N ALA A 47 -2.98 -2.62 -12.67
CA ALA A 47 -2.83 -2.52 -11.22
C ALA A 47 -3.89 -3.31 -10.43
N ASP A 48 -4.98 -3.74 -11.07
CA ASP A 48 -6.11 -4.40 -10.38
C ASP A 48 -5.69 -5.64 -9.60
N TRP A 49 -4.79 -6.45 -10.17
CA TRP A 49 -4.27 -7.66 -9.51
C TRP A 49 -3.41 -7.33 -8.28
N ALA A 50 -2.66 -6.22 -8.32
CA ALA A 50 -1.87 -5.77 -7.17
C ALA A 50 -2.80 -5.32 -6.02
N LEU A 51 -3.88 -4.60 -6.34
CA LEU A 51 -4.87 -4.18 -5.35
C LEU A 51 -5.61 -5.37 -4.72
N ASP A 52 -5.99 -6.38 -5.52
CA ASP A 52 -6.60 -7.61 -5.00
C ASP A 52 -5.62 -8.40 -4.11
N SER A 53 -4.36 -8.54 -4.56
CA SER A 53 -3.33 -9.22 -3.78
C SER A 53 -3.08 -8.55 -2.43
N LEU A 54 -3.06 -7.22 -2.38
CA LEU A 54 -2.93 -6.46 -1.14
C LEU A 54 -4.05 -6.80 -0.14
N LYS A 55 -5.30 -6.83 -0.59
CA LYS A 55 -6.44 -7.20 0.26
C LYS A 55 -6.33 -8.62 0.80
N ARG A 56 -5.87 -9.57 -0.04
CA ARG A 56 -5.64 -10.96 0.38
C ARG A 56 -4.53 -11.07 1.41
N SER A 57 -3.43 -10.35 1.24
CA SER A 57 -2.33 -10.31 2.21
C SER A 57 -2.81 -9.79 3.56
N MET A 58 -3.55 -8.67 3.58
CA MET A 58 -4.11 -8.12 4.82
C MET A 58 -5.08 -9.11 5.49
N ARG A 59 -5.97 -9.75 4.72
CA ARG A 59 -6.92 -10.75 5.25
C ARG A 59 -6.20 -11.94 5.85
N TRP A 60 -5.20 -12.46 5.14
CA TRP A 60 -4.45 -13.63 5.57
C TRP A 60 -3.64 -13.36 6.84
N ASP A 61 -3.05 -12.16 6.99
CA ASP A 61 -2.30 -11.80 8.19
C ASP A 61 -3.21 -11.67 9.43
N GLU A 62 -4.45 -11.20 9.24
CA GLU A 62 -5.49 -11.23 10.27
C GLU A 62 -5.89 -12.67 10.65
N GLU A 63 -6.17 -13.52 9.66
CA GLU A 63 -6.66 -14.88 9.88
C GLU A 63 -5.60 -15.82 10.48
N VAL A 64 -4.34 -15.69 10.04
CA VAL A 64 -3.26 -16.61 10.40
C VAL A 64 -2.45 -16.12 11.59
N PHE A 65 -2.19 -14.80 11.69
CA PHE A 65 -1.31 -14.24 12.71
C PHE A 65 -1.99 -13.26 13.66
N GLY A 66 -3.27 -12.93 13.43
CA GLY A 66 -4.00 -11.94 14.22
C GLY A 66 -3.40 -10.54 14.09
N ARG A 67 -2.84 -10.19 12.92
CA ARG A 67 -2.18 -8.90 12.68
C ARG A 67 -3.07 -8.00 11.85
N GLU A 68 -3.47 -6.90 12.47
CA GLU A 68 -4.26 -5.85 11.82
C GLU A 68 -3.36 -4.68 11.41
N TYR A 69 -3.69 -4.05 10.29
CA TYR A 69 -2.99 -2.86 9.82
C TYR A 69 -3.27 -1.64 10.70
N ASP A 70 -2.23 -0.84 10.95
CA ASP A 70 -2.19 0.16 12.02
C ASP A 70 -2.34 1.62 11.56
N LEU A 71 -2.50 1.84 10.25
CA LEU A 71 -2.72 3.15 9.64
C LEU A 71 -4.03 3.18 8.86
N ASP A 72 -4.49 4.39 8.52
CA ASP A 72 -5.76 4.60 7.81
C ASP A 72 -5.62 4.51 6.28
N ILE A 73 -4.38 4.54 5.76
CA ILE A 73 -4.09 4.55 4.33
C ILE A 73 -2.90 3.62 4.06
N PHE A 74 -3.03 2.76 3.04
CA PHE A 74 -1.95 1.95 2.49
C PHE A 74 -1.77 2.31 1.02
N ASN A 75 -0.62 2.88 0.66
CA ASN A 75 -0.28 3.15 -0.74
C ASN A 75 0.78 2.18 -1.24
N ILE A 76 0.78 1.96 -2.56
CA ILE A 76 1.83 1.29 -3.33
C ILE A 76 2.10 2.18 -4.53
N VAL A 77 3.37 2.46 -4.82
CA VAL A 77 3.77 3.18 -6.04
C VAL A 77 4.62 2.27 -6.91
N ALA A 78 4.17 2.00 -8.14
CA ALA A 78 4.97 1.30 -9.13
C ALA A 78 5.84 2.28 -9.91
N VAL A 79 7.15 2.02 -9.96
CA VAL A 79 8.13 2.81 -10.71
C VAL A 79 8.89 1.90 -11.68
N SER A 80 9.24 2.44 -12.86
CA SER A 80 9.90 1.67 -13.92
C SER A 80 11.40 1.45 -13.71
N ALA A 81 12.06 2.35 -12.98
CA ALA A 81 13.48 2.26 -12.64
C ALA A 81 13.64 2.08 -11.13
N PHE A 82 13.95 0.85 -10.70
CA PHE A 82 14.19 0.51 -9.31
C PHE A 82 15.30 -0.53 -9.21
N ASN A 83 16.24 -0.34 -8.29
CA ASN A 83 17.40 -1.24 -8.14
C ASN A 83 17.04 -2.57 -7.46
N PHE A 84 15.94 -2.60 -6.70
CA PHE A 84 15.44 -3.78 -5.98
C PHE A 84 14.07 -4.18 -6.52
N GLY A 85 13.40 -5.16 -5.88
CA GLY A 85 12.07 -5.61 -6.29
C GLY A 85 10.93 -4.70 -5.78
N ALA A 86 10.94 -4.40 -4.49
CA ALA A 86 9.98 -3.53 -3.79
C ALA A 86 10.62 -2.99 -2.50
N MET A 87 9.96 -2.07 -1.80
CA MET A 87 10.40 -1.53 -0.51
C MET A 87 9.20 -1.32 0.43
N GLU A 88 9.37 -1.62 1.71
CA GLU A 88 8.32 -1.64 2.75
C GLU A 88 8.15 -0.30 3.49
N ASN A 89 8.31 0.83 2.79
CA ASN A 89 8.12 2.15 3.40
C ASN A 89 6.75 2.25 4.08
N LYS A 90 6.72 2.79 5.31
CA LYS A 90 5.54 2.73 6.16
C LYS A 90 4.40 3.59 5.59
N GLY A 91 3.39 2.94 5.02
CA GLY A 91 2.15 3.56 4.52
C GLY A 91 2.28 4.25 3.15
N LEU A 92 3.41 4.11 2.47
CA LEU A 92 3.66 4.73 1.16
C LEU A 92 4.30 3.76 0.17
#